data_AF-A0A1W9QBW6-F1
#
_entry.id   AF-A0A1W9QBW6-F1
#
_cell.length_a   1.000
_cell.length_b   1.000
_cell.length_c   1.000
_cell.angle_alpha   90.00
_cell.angle_beta   90.00
_cell.angle_gamma   90.00
#
_symmetry.space_group_name_H-M   'P 1'
#
loop_
_entity.id
_entity.type
_entity.pdbx_description
1 polymer ?
#
loop_
_entity_poly.entity_id
_entity_poly.type
_entity_poly.pdbx_seq_one_letter_code
_entity_poly.pdbx_strand_id
1 'polypeptide(L)'
;MSNITILFGTETGNSETAAKRLASALHHAGYHATVGELSAFPPAELPSVRLLLVIVSTFGSGDPPMNAEKMLRHIQGHPNLTGLRYGVCALGDSTYQNFAQCGRDYDRVLEECGAERVIELTVCDVDYEENFPIFQGNLFSWLEQHGKEFSGYVPPQKRKGAFGWLKSLFGGGTSAKEEPKLPRVAPPSGPKPVPARVLSRRRLNGSGSAKETWHYELEVEDPSFDYETGDCVAVHPVNSSADVARFLAATGLDGDTKVLFGDTQTTLAKVLETRDLQRLTGDFAALLARGRGPLSAPGADVNRYRHERFVLEALSEHEGFLPLDIEEVLEALLPVAARLYSVASTPRQNPRVVHLTVETPRYTHDGYQRVGLASGYLCDRVQDGERVAVHKVKGTHFRNAPRDTDVIWIGPGTGVAPYRGFLAERALEPGTGRSWLFFGHQHEATDFLYGEEWKQALQAGVLTKLDCAWSRDQAHKRYVQHLLEEQGAEVWSWILGGAILYVCGDKQKMAADVQRTLVRIAQNHGGFSEEQAEAFWKDLEKNGRYRVDVY
;
A
#
# COMPACT_ATOMS: atom_id res chain seq x y z
N MET A 1 -12.07 -8.16 35.51
CA MET A 1 -12.02 -7.08 34.51
C MET A 1 -11.25 -7.60 33.33
N SER A 2 -11.89 -7.66 32.18
CA SER A 2 -11.35 -8.25 30.96
C SER A 2 -10.77 -7.13 30.10
N ASN A 3 -9.56 -7.34 29.58
CA ASN A 3 -8.92 -6.38 28.68
C ASN A 3 -9.42 -6.61 27.24
N ILE A 4 -9.65 -5.53 26.48
CA ILE A 4 -9.94 -5.61 25.04
C ILE A 4 -8.61 -5.72 24.30
N THR A 5 -8.43 -6.74 23.47
CA THR A 5 -7.22 -6.92 22.67
C THR A 5 -7.49 -6.53 21.24
N ILE A 6 -6.77 -5.55 20.72
CA ILE A 6 -6.82 -5.13 19.31
C ILE A 6 -5.53 -5.60 18.63
N LEU A 7 -5.65 -6.53 17.69
CA LEU A 7 -4.52 -7.01 16.89
C LEU A 7 -4.64 -6.52 15.46
N PHE A 8 -3.53 -6.07 14.87
CA PHE A 8 -3.52 -5.61 13.49
C PHE A 8 -2.49 -6.31 12.61
N GLY A 9 -2.80 -6.37 11.31
CA GLY A 9 -1.91 -6.88 10.25
C GLY A 9 -1.90 -5.96 9.03
N THR A 10 -0.73 -5.47 8.63
CA THR A 10 -0.61 -4.38 7.65
C THR A 10 0.73 -4.40 6.92
N GLU A 11 0.71 -4.05 5.63
CA GLU A 11 1.91 -3.77 4.84
C GLU A 11 2.22 -2.26 4.77
N THR A 12 1.18 -1.42 4.70
CA THR A 12 1.31 0.02 4.44
C THR A 12 0.94 0.91 5.64
N GLY A 13 0.55 0.32 6.77
CA GLY A 13 0.25 1.04 8.02
C GLY A 13 -1.23 1.42 8.22
N ASN A 14 -2.10 1.18 7.22
CA ASN A 14 -3.52 1.54 7.33
C ASN A 14 -4.23 0.81 8.49
N SER A 15 -4.04 -0.52 8.60
CA SER A 15 -4.68 -1.30 9.67
C SER A 15 -4.12 -0.98 11.05
N GLU A 16 -2.83 -0.62 11.14
CA GLU A 16 -2.24 -0.12 12.38
C GLU A 16 -2.89 1.20 12.80
N THR A 17 -3.03 2.13 11.85
CA THR A 17 -3.63 3.44 12.11
C THR A 17 -5.07 3.30 12.59
N ALA A 18 -5.87 2.48 11.91
CA ALA A 18 -7.23 2.14 12.32
C ALA A 18 -7.26 1.51 13.73
N ALA A 19 -6.34 0.58 14.06
CA ALA A 19 -6.27 -0.03 15.39
C ALA A 19 -5.95 0.98 16.51
N LYS A 20 -5.01 1.90 16.26
CA LYS A 20 -4.67 2.97 17.21
C LYS A 20 -5.83 3.95 17.39
N ARG A 21 -6.50 4.34 16.29
CA ARG A 21 -7.71 5.19 16.33
C ARG A 21 -8.83 4.53 17.13
N LEU A 22 -9.06 3.23 16.94
CA LEU A 22 -10.06 2.50 17.71
C LEU A 22 -9.72 2.43 19.20
N ALA A 23 -8.46 2.19 19.55
CA ALA A 23 -8.01 2.18 20.94
C ALA A 23 -8.21 3.54 21.61
N SER A 24 -7.89 4.64 20.91
CA SER A 24 -8.15 5.99 21.40
C SER A 24 -9.64 6.22 21.65
N ALA A 25 -10.50 5.85 20.70
CA ALA A 25 -11.95 5.96 20.86
C ALA A 25 -12.48 5.14 22.06
N LEU A 26 -12.00 3.90 22.23
CA LEU A 26 -12.35 3.05 23.37
C LEU A 26 -11.92 3.67 24.71
N HIS A 27 -10.71 4.24 24.76
CA HIS A 27 -10.21 4.93 25.95
C HIS A 27 -11.10 6.12 26.33
N HIS A 28 -11.49 6.95 25.37
CA HIS A 28 -12.42 8.07 25.59
C HIS A 28 -13.80 7.61 26.08
N ALA A 29 -14.25 6.43 25.64
CA ALA A 29 -15.48 5.79 26.12
C ALA A 29 -15.33 5.04 27.46
N GLY A 30 -14.15 5.07 28.10
CA GLY A 30 -13.90 4.46 29.42
C GLY A 30 -13.52 2.98 29.40
N TYR A 31 -13.16 2.43 28.24
CA TYR A 31 -12.67 1.06 28.08
C TYR A 31 -11.14 1.02 27.99
N HIS A 32 -10.54 -0.07 28.49
CA HIS A 32 -9.10 -0.31 28.32
C HIS A 32 -8.89 -1.30 27.16
N ALA A 33 -8.05 -0.90 26.21
CA ALA A 33 -7.65 -1.74 25.10
C ALA A 33 -6.12 -1.80 24.99
N THR A 34 -5.60 -3.00 24.72
CA THR A 34 -4.20 -3.19 24.32
C THR A 34 -4.14 -3.37 22.81
N VAL A 35 -3.25 -2.62 22.16
CA VAL A 35 -3.00 -2.72 20.72
C VAL A 35 -1.69 -3.45 20.48
N GLY A 36 -1.66 -4.38 19.53
CA GLY A 36 -0.44 -5.11 19.15
C GLY A 36 -0.45 -5.61 17.72
N GLU A 37 0.73 -5.88 17.19
CA GLU A 37 0.89 -6.57 15.90
C GLU A 37 0.54 -8.05 16.03
N LEU A 38 -0.13 -8.61 15.03
CA LEU A 38 -0.47 -10.03 14.98
C LEU A 38 0.76 -10.94 15.11
N SER A 39 1.90 -10.56 14.53
CA SER A 39 3.16 -11.32 14.58
C SER A 39 3.86 -11.27 15.94
N ALA A 40 3.64 -10.21 16.71
CA ALA A 40 4.24 -9.98 18.02
C ALA A 40 3.41 -10.58 19.16
N PHE A 41 2.11 -10.82 18.94
CA PHE A 41 1.23 -11.44 19.92
C PHE A 41 1.52 -12.94 20.07
N PRO A 42 1.79 -13.47 21.28
CA PRO A 42 2.05 -14.89 21.48
C PRO A 42 0.79 -15.74 21.20
N PRO A 43 0.79 -16.65 20.21
CA PRO A 43 -0.42 -17.39 19.85
C PRO A 43 -0.97 -18.27 20.99
N ALA A 44 -0.09 -18.76 21.88
CA ALA A 44 -0.47 -19.54 23.06
C ALA A 44 -1.31 -18.74 24.08
N GLU A 45 -1.30 -17.41 24.02
CA GLU A 45 -2.12 -16.56 24.89
C GLU A 45 -3.54 -16.35 24.35
N LEU A 46 -3.80 -16.70 23.07
CA LEU A 46 -5.08 -16.46 22.42
C LEU A 46 -6.29 -17.05 23.18
N PRO A 47 -6.25 -18.28 23.73
CA PRO A 47 -7.37 -18.83 24.51
C PRO A 47 -7.70 -18.06 25.80
N SER A 48 -6.78 -17.22 26.29
CA SER A 48 -7.00 -16.38 27.48
C SER A 48 -7.67 -15.04 27.16
N VAL A 49 -7.74 -14.65 25.88
CA VAL A 49 -8.36 -13.41 25.43
C VAL A 49 -9.88 -13.50 25.52
N ARG A 50 -10.52 -12.46 26.05
CA ARG A 50 -11.99 -12.39 26.23
C ARG A 50 -12.70 -11.65 25.11
N LEU A 51 -12.11 -10.57 24.61
CA LEU A 51 -12.57 -9.85 23.43
C LEU A 51 -11.37 -9.53 22.53
N LEU A 52 -11.39 -10.06 21.32
CA LEU A 52 -10.39 -9.87 20.29
C LEU A 52 -10.96 -9.06 19.13
N LEU A 53 -10.32 -7.95 18.79
CA LEU A 53 -10.64 -7.15 17.61
C LEU A 53 -9.48 -7.28 16.63
N VAL A 54 -9.73 -7.86 15.45
CA VAL A 54 -8.72 -8.03 14.41
C VAL A 54 -8.94 -6.98 13.33
N ILE A 55 -7.92 -6.16 13.05
CA ILE A 55 -7.95 -5.20 11.94
C ILE A 55 -6.84 -5.57 10.97
N VAL A 56 -7.18 -6.14 9.82
CA VAL A 56 -6.19 -6.76 8.94
C VAL A 56 -6.44 -6.39 7.49
N SER A 57 -5.36 -6.04 6.79
CA SER A 57 -5.39 -5.81 5.34
C SER A 57 -5.18 -7.11 4.56
N THR A 58 -5.53 -7.11 3.28
CA THR A 58 -5.18 -8.17 2.32
C THR A 58 -4.10 -7.65 1.37
N PHE A 59 -3.14 -8.51 1.02
CA PHE A 59 -2.05 -8.18 0.10
C PHE A 59 -2.01 -9.14 -1.11
N GLY A 60 -1.37 -8.71 -2.20
CA GLY A 60 -1.16 -9.54 -3.39
C GLY A 60 -2.46 -10.15 -3.94
N SER A 61 -2.46 -11.47 -4.11
CA SER A 61 -3.57 -12.23 -4.69
C SER A 61 -4.55 -12.75 -3.64
N GLY A 62 -4.73 -12.04 -2.53
CA GLY A 62 -5.59 -12.48 -1.41
C GLY A 62 -4.81 -12.92 -0.17
N ASP A 63 -3.49 -12.76 -0.18
CA ASP A 63 -2.59 -13.22 0.86
C ASP A 63 -2.64 -12.35 2.12
N PRO A 64 -2.33 -12.92 3.30
CA PRO A 64 -2.15 -12.12 4.51
C PRO A 64 -0.89 -11.24 4.40
N PRO A 65 -0.90 -10.05 5.01
CA PRO A 65 0.31 -9.29 5.29
C PRO A 65 1.32 -10.16 6.04
N MET A 66 2.60 -9.87 5.87
CA MET A 66 3.71 -10.61 6.46
C MET A 66 3.60 -10.68 7.99
N ASN A 67 3.13 -9.59 8.62
CA ASN A 67 2.93 -9.55 10.07
C ASN A 67 1.62 -10.20 10.54
N ALA A 68 0.80 -10.78 9.66
CA ALA A 68 -0.43 -11.51 9.98
C ALA A 68 -0.31 -13.02 9.75
N GLU A 69 0.47 -13.44 8.74
CA GLU A 69 0.53 -14.83 8.25
C GLU A 69 0.71 -15.89 9.35
N LYS A 70 1.67 -15.68 10.27
CA LYS A 70 1.98 -16.64 11.34
C LYS A 70 0.80 -16.90 12.27
N MET A 71 0.07 -15.85 12.64
CA MET A 71 -1.08 -15.96 13.53
C MET A 71 -2.25 -16.65 12.82
N LEU A 72 -2.50 -16.31 11.55
CA LEU A 72 -3.53 -16.98 10.76
C LEU A 72 -3.28 -18.49 10.66
N ARG A 73 -2.05 -18.90 10.35
CA ARG A 73 -1.65 -20.32 10.32
C ARG A 73 -1.82 -21.01 11.67
N HIS A 74 -1.58 -20.31 12.78
CA HIS A 74 -1.79 -20.87 14.11
C HIS A 74 -3.28 -21.16 14.38
N ILE A 75 -4.16 -20.21 14.04
CA ILE A 75 -5.62 -20.39 14.22
C ILE A 75 -6.15 -21.47 13.28
N GLN A 76 -5.62 -21.57 12.06
CA GLN A 76 -5.92 -22.70 11.15
C GLN A 76 -5.50 -24.07 11.72
N GLY A 77 -4.65 -24.11 12.74
CA GLY A 77 -4.34 -25.30 13.52
C GLY A 77 -5.46 -25.74 14.49
N HIS A 78 -6.61 -25.05 14.49
CA HIS A 78 -7.80 -25.32 15.30
C HIS A 78 -7.55 -25.35 16.82
N PRO A 79 -6.94 -24.31 17.43
CA PRO A 79 -6.91 -24.18 18.90
C PRO A 79 -8.34 -24.05 19.44
N ASN A 80 -8.59 -24.53 20.66
CA ASN A 80 -9.88 -24.30 21.31
C ASN A 80 -9.98 -22.84 21.78
N LEU A 81 -10.85 -22.05 21.13
CA LEU A 81 -11.11 -20.65 21.43
C LEU A 81 -12.49 -20.44 22.07
N THR A 82 -13.08 -21.48 22.64
CA THR A 82 -14.37 -21.38 23.36
C THR A 82 -14.29 -20.32 24.45
N GLY A 83 -15.22 -19.36 24.40
CA GLY A 83 -15.29 -18.24 25.36
C GLY A 83 -14.48 -17.00 24.97
N LEU A 84 -13.79 -17.01 23.82
CA LEU A 84 -13.27 -15.82 23.16
C LEU A 84 -14.40 -15.19 22.32
N ARG A 85 -14.64 -13.90 22.51
CA ARG A 85 -15.51 -13.10 21.61
C ARG A 85 -14.66 -12.31 20.64
N TYR A 86 -15.14 -12.10 19.43
CA TYR A 86 -14.36 -11.37 18.44
C TYR A 86 -15.16 -10.50 17.46
N GLY A 87 -14.45 -9.58 16.82
CA GLY A 87 -14.89 -8.85 15.64
C GLY A 87 -13.72 -8.63 14.68
N VAL A 88 -14.00 -8.60 13.38
CA VAL A 88 -12.98 -8.40 12.33
C VAL A 88 -13.32 -7.20 11.45
N CYS A 89 -12.35 -6.32 11.27
CA CYS A 89 -12.36 -5.26 10.26
C CYS A 89 -11.33 -5.60 9.18
N ALA A 90 -11.82 -5.95 7.99
CA ALA A 90 -11.02 -6.43 6.88
C ALA A 90 -10.80 -5.30 5.87
N LEU A 91 -9.57 -4.86 5.69
CA LEU A 91 -9.19 -3.84 4.70
C LEU A 91 -8.77 -4.55 3.40
N GLY A 92 -9.32 -4.13 2.28
CA GLY A 92 -9.00 -4.70 0.97
C GLY A 92 -9.18 -3.68 -0.14
N ASP A 93 -9.21 -4.18 -1.36
CA ASP A 93 -9.50 -3.40 -2.56
C ASP A 93 -10.45 -4.23 -3.43
N SER A 94 -11.66 -3.72 -3.67
CA SER A 94 -12.73 -4.44 -4.39
C SER A 94 -12.42 -4.69 -5.86
N THR A 95 -11.39 -4.04 -6.40
CA THR A 95 -10.91 -4.28 -7.76
C THR A 95 -9.99 -5.52 -7.86
N TYR A 96 -9.58 -6.13 -6.74
CA TYR A 96 -9.01 -7.48 -6.73
C TYR A 96 -10.10 -8.54 -6.59
N GLN A 97 -9.90 -9.70 -7.24
CA GLN A 97 -10.83 -10.84 -7.15
C GLN A 97 -11.02 -11.31 -5.70
N ASN A 98 -9.92 -11.40 -4.94
CA ASN A 98 -9.91 -11.86 -3.55
C ASN A 98 -10.09 -10.69 -2.57
N PHE A 99 -11.17 -9.94 -2.76
CA PHE A 99 -11.47 -8.72 -1.99
C PHE A 99 -11.54 -8.99 -0.48
N ALA A 100 -10.60 -8.37 0.26
CA ALA A 100 -10.46 -8.46 1.71
C ALA A 100 -10.33 -9.90 2.23
N GLN A 101 -9.77 -10.81 1.41
CA GLN A 101 -9.71 -12.24 1.68
C GLN A 101 -9.04 -12.60 3.01
N CYS A 102 -7.90 -12.01 3.36
CA CYS A 102 -7.23 -12.28 4.63
C CYS A 102 -8.15 -12.03 5.84
N GLY A 103 -8.90 -10.93 5.85
CA GLY A 103 -9.83 -10.65 6.95
C GLY A 103 -11.03 -11.59 6.97
N ARG A 104 -11.53 -12.00 5.80
CA ARG A 104 -12.55 -13.07 5.68
C ARG A 104 -12.04 -14.39 6.21
N ASP A 105 -10.77 -14.72 5.96
CA ASP A 105 -10.15 -15.93 6.46
C ASP A 105 -10.05 -15.89 7.98
N TYR A 106 -9.59 -14.79 8.58
CA TYR A 106 -9.57 -14.61 10.04
C TYR A 106 -10.95 -14.79 10.67
N ASP A 107 -11.97 -14.14 10.12
CA ASP A 107 -13.35 -14.25 10.59
C ASP A 107 -13.83 -15.71 10.56
N ARG A 108 -13.66 -16.39 9.42
CA ARG A 108 -14.02 -17.81 9.28
C ARG A 108 -13.28 -18.71 10.28
N VAL A 109 -11.94 -18.63 10.34
CA VAL A 109 -11.17 -19.58 11.14
C VAL A 109 -11.33 -19.37 12.64
N LEU A 110 -11.63 -18.13 13.09
CA LEU A 110 -11.96 -17.87 14.50
C LEU A 110 -13.27 -18.55 14.90
N GLU A 111 -14.30 -18.47 14.05
CA GLU A 111 -15.57 -19.17 14.27
C GLU A 111 -15.40 -20.70 14.27
N GLU A 112 -14.63 -21.25 13.31
CA GLU A 112 -14.31 -22.68 13.25
C GLU A 112 -13.60 -23.20 14.51
N CYS A 113 -12.86 -22.34 15.21
CA CYS A 113 -12.18 -22.63 16.47
C CYS A 113 -13.07 -22.49 17.73
N GLY A 114 -14.35 -22.14 17.56
CA GLY A 114 -15.32 -21.97 18.64
C GLY A 114 -15.36 -20.59 19.29
N ALA A 115 -14.72 -19.58 18.68
CA ALA A 115 -14.88 -18.19 19.12
C ALA A 115 -16.26 -17.63 18.71
N GLU A 116 -16.82 -16.74 19.51
CA GLU A 116 -18.13 -16.12 19.28
C GLU A 116 -17.98 -14.78 18.55
N ARG A 117 -18.57 -14.66 17.35
CA ARG A 117 -18.63 -13.38 16.62
C ARG A 117 -19.61 -12.44 17.31
N VAL A 118 -19.13 -11.30 17.80
CA VAL A 118 -19.97 -10.28 18.48
C VAL A 118 -20.19 -9.02 17.66
N ILE A 119 -19.37 -8.83 16.62
CA ILE A 119 -19.46 -7.73 15.65
C ILE A 119 -19.40 -8.35 14.27
N GLU A 120 -20.32 -7.99 13.39
CA GLU A 120 -20.29 -8.47 12.01
C GLU A 120 -18.98 -8.06 11.32
N LEU A 121 -18.46 -8.97 10.48
CA LEU A 121 -17.30 -8.71 9.64
C LEU A 121 -17.55 -7.44 8.82
N THR A 122 -16.75 -6.40 9.10
CA THR A 122 -16.80 -5.16 8.32
C THR A 122 -15.71 -5.20 7.27
N VAL A 123 -16.11 -5.05 6.01
CA VAL A 123 -15.18 -5.03 4.87
C VAL A 123 -15.00 -3.60 4.40
N CYS A 124 -13.76 -3.13 4.40
CA CYS A 124 -13.34 -1.81 3.97
C CYS A 124 -12.63 -1.90 2.62
N ASP A 125 -12.96 -1.01 1.69
CA ASP A 125 -12.24 -0.85 0.43
C ASP A 125 -10.93 -0.05 0.64
N VAL A 126 -10.22 0.31 -0.44
CA VAL A 126 -8.94 1.06 -0.42
C VAL A 126 -9.02 2.28 0.51
N ASP A 127 -10.17 2.94 0.46
CA ASP A 127 -10.51 4.02 1.35
C ASP A 127 -11.35 3.53 2.55
N TYR A 128 -10.65 3.00 3.53
CA TYR A 128 -11.28 2.41 4.72
C TYR A 128 -12.07 3.41 5.58
N GLU A 129 -11.91 4.71 5.39
CA GLU A 129 -12.64 5.76 6.12
C GLU A 129 -14.17 5.72 5.88
N GLU A 130 -14.64 5.05 4.81
CA GLU A 130 -16.08 4.89 4.57
C GLU A 130 -16.73 3.88 5.51
N ASN A 131 -16.11 2.70 5.68
CA ASN A 131 -16.72 1.58 6.41
C ASN A 131 -16.12 1.36 7.81
N PHE A 132 -14.92 1.86 8.09
CA PHE A 132 -14.31 1.74 9.42
C PHE A 132 -15.16 2.38 10.53
N PRO A 133 -15.79 3.56 10.34
CA PRO A 133 -16.71 4.12 11.33
C PRO A 133 -17.92 3.21 11.63
N ILE A 134 -18.38 2.41 10.66
CA ILE A 134 -19.46 1.43 10.85
C ILE A 134 -18.99 0.33 11.80
N PHE A 135 -17.77 -0.19 11.62
CA PHE A 135 -17.17 -1.15 12.53
C PHE A 135 -17.09 -0.60 13.97
N GLN A 136 -16.63 0.65 14.11
CA GLN A 136 -16.58 1.33 15.42
C GLN A 136 -17.97 1.46 16.03
N GLY A 137 -18.97 1.94 15.27
CA GLY A 137 -20.35 2.09 15.74
C GLY A 137 -20.94 0.78 16.24
N ASN A 138 -20.78 -0.30 15.47
CA ASN A 138 -21.27 -1.63 15.85
C ASN A 138 -20.61 -2.15 17.14
N LEU A 139 -19.29 -1.95 17.29
CA LEU A 139 -18.57 -2.28 18.51
C LEU A 139 -19.11 -1.49 19.72
N PHE A 140 -19.28 -0.18 19.59
CA PHE A 140 -19.78 0.65 20.70
C PHE A 140 -21.20 0.27 21.08
N SER A 141 -22.10 0.04 20.11
CA SER A 141 -23.46 -0.45 20.39
C SER A 141 -23.45 -1.80 21.12
N TRP A 142 -22.53 -2.71 20.78
CA TRP A 142 -22.38 -3.98 21.49
C TRP A 142 -21.84 -3.78 22.93
N LEU A 143 -20.84 -2.91 23.09
CA LEU A 143 -20.23 -2.59 24.39
C LEU A 143 -21.19 -1.86 25.33
N GLU A 144 -22.12 -1.06 24.84
CA GLU A 144 -23.17 -0.46 25.68
C GLU A 144 -24.07 -1.53 26.32
N GLN A 145 -24.34 -2.61 25.59
CA GLN A 145 -25.21 -3.70 26.05
C GLN A 145 -24.45 -4.73 26.92
N HIS A 146 -23.19 -5.04 26.58
CA HIS A 146 -22.44 -6.18 27.13
C HIS A 146 -21.11 -5.77 27.81
N GLY A 147 -20.72 -4.50 27.75
CA GLY A 147 -19.38 -4.02 28.08
C GLY A 147 -19.06 -3.88 29.58
N LYS A 148 -19.99 -4.19 30.50
CA LYS A 148 -19.79 -3.99 31.95
C LYS A 148 -18.59 -4.75 32.53
N GLU A 149 -18.19 -5.86 31.93
CA GLU A 149 -17.00 -6.64 32.36
C GLU A 149 -15.68 -6.07 31.81
N PHE A 150 -15.77 -5.19 30.82
CA PHE A 150 -14.66 -4.49 30.16
C PHE A 150 -14.53 -3.03 30.61
N SER A 151 -15.54 -2.48 31.30
CA SER A 151 -15.51 -1.13 31.84
C SER A 151 -14.80 -1.11 33.20
N GLY A 152 -13.81 -0.22 33.33
CA GLY A 152 -13.10 0.07 34.59
C GLY A 152 -11.89 -0.83 34.88
N TYR A 153 -10.69 -0.34 34.60
CA TYR A 153 -9.51 -0.36 35.47
C TYR A 153 -8.44 0.51 34.81
N VAL A 154 -8.10 1.65 35.42
CA VAL A 154 -6.90 2.41 35.08
C VAL A 154 -5.77 1.80 35.91
N PRO A 155 -4.77 1.12 35.32
CA PRO A 155 -3.59 0.73 36.08
C PRO A 155 -2.92 2.02 36.59
N PRO A 156 -2.60 2.14 37.89
CA PRO A 156 -1.69 3.19 38.30
C PRO A 156 -0.37 2.92 37.55
N GLN A 157 0.06 3.89 36.73
CA GLN A 157 1.47 3.95 36.32
C GLN A 157 2.30 3.66 37.56
N LYS A 158 3.27 2.73 37.45
CA LYS A 158 4.22 2.40 38.52
C LYS A 158 4.81 3.69 39.11
N ARG A 159 4.18 4.22 40.16
CA ARG A 159 4.77 5.21 41.05
C ARG A 159 5.92 4.47 41.73
N LYS A 160 7.14 4.84 41.36
CA LYS A 160 8.33 4.46 42.11
C LYS A 160 8.08 4.74 43.60
N GLY A 161 8.01 3.68 44.39
CA GLY A 161 8.25 3.65 45.83
C GLY A 161 7.42 4.57 46.72
N ALA A 162 6.52 3.96 47.50
CA ALA A 162 5.84 4.54 48.67
C ALA A 162 6.78 4.92 49.85
N PHE A 163 8.06 5.20 49.59
CA PHE A 163 9.06 5.62 50.59
C PHE A 163 9.52 7.09 50.44
N GLY A 164 8.96 7.85 49.48
CA GLY A 164 9.28 9.26 49.27
C GLY A 164 8.37 10.25 50.03
N TRP A 165 7.11 9.89 50.28
CA TRP A 165 6.12 10.81 50.86
C TRP A 165 6.41 11.18 52.33
N LEU A 166 7.05 10.27 53.08
CA LEU A 166 7.40 10.52 54.48
C LEU A 166 8.56 11.53 54.65
N LYS A 167 9.36 11.77 53.60
CA LYS A 167 10.38 12.84 53.57
C LYS A 167 9.79 14.22 53.20
N SER A 168 8.62 14.25 52.55
CA SER A 168 7.96 15.49 52.14
C SER A 168 7.24 16.20 53.29
N LEU A 169 7.02 15.53 54.42
CA LEU A 169 6.42 16.15 55.61
C LEU A 169 7.45 16.90 56.50
N PHE A 170 8.75 16.75 56.23
CA PHE A 170 9.82 17.38 57.02
C PHE A 170 10.92 18.07 56.20
N GLY A 171 10.68 18.36 54.92
CA GLY A 171 11.64 19.05 54.06
C GLY A 171 11.01 20.18 53.29
N GLY A 172 11.15 21.41 53.79
CA GLY A 172 10.83 22.62 53.03
C GLY A 172 11.77 22.75 51.82
N GLY A 173 11.20 23.05 50.64
CA GLY A 173 12.00 23.27 49.44
C GLY A 173 11.18 23.44 48.16
N THR A 174 11.10 24.69 47.72
CA THR A 174 11.07 25.17 46.32
C THR A 174 10.11 24.52 45.32
N SER A 175 9.16 25.35 44.83
CA SER A 175 8.35 25.13 43.63
C SER A 175 9.25 24.84 42.42
N ALA A 176 9.22 23.59 41.94
CA ALA A 176 9.76 23.22 40.64
C ALA A 176 8.72 23.60 39.57
N LYS A 177 9.12 24.39 38.58
CA LYS A 177 8.35 24.58 37.34
C LYS A 177 8.17 23.22 36.67
N GLU A 178 6.94 22.78 36.44
CA GLU A 178 6.68 21.65 35.53
C GLU A 178 7.23 22.03 34.15
N GLU A 179 8.21 21.26 33.66
CA GLU A 179 8.67 21.39 32.28
C GLU A 179 7.51 21.04 31.33
N PRO A 180 7.28 21.82 30.27
CA PRO A 180 6.24 21.51 29.29
C PRO A 180 6.55 20.15 28.65
N LYS A 181 5.58 19.23 28.70
CA LYS A 181 5.69 17.93 28.02
C LYS A 181 5.70 18.18 26.51
N LEU A 182 6.70 17.64 25.83
CA LEU A 182 6.81 17.71 24.38
C LEU A 182 5.65 16.93 23.72
N PRO A 183 5.04 17.44 22.65
CA PRO A 183 4.09 16.69 21.83
C PRO A 183 4.70 15.35 21.41
N ARG A 184 3.93 14.26 21.47
CA ARG A 184 4.41 12.91 21.13
C ARG A 184 3.62 12.32 19.98
N VAL A 185 4.34 11.70 19.04
CA VAL A 185 3.72 10.89 18.00
C VAL A 185 4.51 9.61 17.77
N ALA A 186 3.81 8.49 17.57
CA ALA A 186 4.45 7.22 17.25
C ALA A 186 4.99 7.21 15.80
N PRO A 187 6.14 6.57 15.55
CA PRO A 187 6.57 6.26 14.20
C PRO A 187 5.62 5.22 13.57
N PRO A 188 5.52 5.16 12.24
CA PRO A 188 4.79 4.11 11.54
C PRO A 188 5.43 2.74 11.84
N SER A 189 4.63 1.71 12.04
CA SER A 189 5.13 0.33 12.02
C SER A 189 5.28 -0.17 10.57
N GLY A 190 6.04 -1.24 10.40
CA GLY A 190 6.29 -1.86 9.10
C GLY A 190 7.77 -2.13 8.83
N PRO A 191 8.10 -2.52 7.59
CA PRO A 191 9.46 -2.84 7.19
C PRO A 191 10.39 -1.65 7.40
N LYS A 192 11.54 -1.89 8.03
CA LYS A 192 12.57 -0.86 8.20
C LYS A 192 13.26 -0.62 6.84
N PRO A 193 13.22 0.61 6.30
CA PRO A 193 13.92 0.90 5.05
C PRO A 193 15.44 0.94 5.24
N VAL A 194 16.13 0.65 4.16
CA VAL A 194 17.58 0.76 4.00
C VAL A 194 17.90 1.85 2.98
N PRO A 195 19.04 2.54 3.09
CA PRO A 195 19.46 3.50 2.09
C PRO A 195 19.85 2.80 0.77
N ALA A 196 19.44 3.40 -0.34
CA ALA A 196 19.93 3.08 -1.67
C ALA A 196 20.42 4.35 -2.37
N ARG A 197 21.63 4.30 -2.92
CA ARG A 197 22.25 5.38 -3.65
C ARG A 197 21.75 5.37 -5.10
N VAL A 198 21.29 6.51 -5.60
CA VAL A 198 20.94 6.66 -7.01
C VAL A 198 22.23 6.70 -7.82
N LEU A 199 22.50 5.64 -8.59
CA LEU A 199 23.65 5.57 -9.47
C LEU A 199 23.42 6.38 -10.73
N SER A 200 22.25 6.22 -11.33
CA SER A 200 21.83 6.96 -12.51
C SER A 200 20.32 7.10 -12.59
N ARG A 201 19.87 8.21 -13.16
CA ARG A 201 18.49 8.40 -13.64
C ARG A 201 18.46 8.84 -15.08
N ARG A 202 17.57 8.24 -15.89
CA ARG A 202 17.43 8.55 -17.31
C ARG A 202 15.97 8.67 -17.71
N ARG A 203 15.60 9.78 -18.34
CA ARG A 203 14.28 9.92 -18.95
C ARG A 203 14.15 8.95 -20.12
N LEU A 204 13.08 8.15 -20.12
CA LEU A 204 12.80 7.15 -21.13
C LEU A 204 11.98 7.70 -22.31
N ASN A 205 11.14 8.70 -22.05
CA ASN A 205 10.41 9.37 -23.11
C ASN A 205 11.32 10.33 -23.90
N GLY A 206 11.07 10.41 -25.20
CA GLY A 206 11.65 11.38 -26.10
C GLY A 206 11.09 12.80 -25.92
N SER A 207 11.75 13.76 -26.56
CA SER A 207 11.33 15.17 -26.54
C SER A 207 9.90 15.33 -27.08
N GLY A 208 9.10 16.17 -26.42
CA GLY A 208 7.71 16.45 -26.82
C GLY A 208 6.67 15.44 -26.33
N SER A 209 7.06 14.38 -25.63
CA SER A 209 6.12 13.47 -24.99
C SER A 209 5.22 14.20 -23.99
N ALA A 210 3.93 13.84 -23.96
CA ALA A 210 2.98 14.23 -22.91
C ALA A 210 3.17 13.44 -21.61
N LYS A 211 4.13 12.52 -21.58
CA LYS A 211 4.43 11.63 -20.47
C LYS A 211 5.85 11.86 -19.97
N GLU A 212 6.04 11.46 -18.72
CA GLU A 212 7.31 11.58 -18.03
C GLU A 212 7.60 10.30 -17.26
N THR A 213 8.36 9.43 -17.89
CA THR A 213 8.77 8.14 -17.37
C THR A 213 10.29 8.07 -17.31
N TRP A 214 10.80 7.63 -16.16
CA TRP A 214 12.21 7.60 -15.83
C TRP A 214 12.65 6.17 -15.50
N HIS A 215 13.86 5.85 -15.93
CA HIS A 215 14.62 4.71 -15.45
C HIS A 215 15.52 5.14 -14.30
N TYR A 216 15.57 4.35 -13.24
CA TYR A 216 16.50 4.54 -12.12
C TYR A 216 17.34 3.30 -11.93
N GLU A 217 18.60 3.49 -11.57
CA GLU A 217 19.51 2.45 -11.07
C GLU A 217 19.87 2.78 -9.62
N LEU A 218 19.50 1.91 -8.69
CA LEU A 218 19.63 2.11 -7.26
C LEU A 218 20.59 1.07 -6.67
N GLU A 219 21.74 1.52 -6.18
CA GLU A 219 22.66 0.67 -5.43
C GLU A 219 22.20 0.59 -3.98
N VAL A 220 21.74 -0.58 -3.56
CA VAL A 220 21.31 -0.80 -2.18
C VAL A 220 22.53 -1.04 -1.30
N GLU A 221 22.70 -0.22 -0.26
CA GLU A 221 23.89 -0.26 0.59
C GLU A 221 23.88 -1.43 1.58
N ASP A 222 22.70 -1.96 1.92
CA ASP A 222 22.55 -3.11 2.81
C ASP A 222 22.89 -4.42 2.07
N PRO A 223 23.96 -5.15 2.48
CA PRO A 223 24.34 -6.41 1.84
C PRO A 223 23.33 -7.54 2.00
N SER A 224 22.38 -7.42 2.94
CA SER A 224 21.30 -8.38 3.15
C SER A 224 20.11 -8.17 2.22
N PHE A 225 20.13 -7.12 1.40
CA PHE A 225 19.09 -6.87 0.41
C PHE A 225 19.17 -7.88 -0.73
N ASP A 226 18.30 -8.89 -0.68
CA ASP A 226 18.33 -10.06 -1.56
C ASP A 226 17.11 -10.12 -2.50
N TYR A 227 17.05 -9.30 -3.55
CA TYR A 227 15.88 -9.35 -4.45
C TYR A 227 16.01 -10.45 -5.52
N GLU A 228 14.86 -10.89 -6.04
CA GLU A 228 14.73 -11.75 -7.20
C GLU A 228 14.10 -11.00 -8.38
N THR A 229 14.30 -11.48 -9.60
CA THR A 229 13.65 -10.89 -10.77
C THR A 229 12.14 -11.05 -10.69
N GLY A 230 11.41 -9.95 -10.87
CA GLY A 230 9.96 -9.88 -10.71
C GLY A 230 9.49 -9.56 -9.29
N ASP A 231 10.42 -9.35 -8.33
CA ASP A 231 10.09 -8.69 -7.06
C ASP A 231 9.60 -7.25 -7.26
N CYS A 232 8.99 -6.72 -6.19
CA CYS A 232 8.72 -5.30 -6.03
C CYS A 232 9.65 -4.69 -4.99
N VAL A 233 10.05 -3.44 -5.23
CA VAL A 233 10.77 -2.61 -4.25
C VAL A 233 9.90 -1.43 -3.85
N ALA A 234 9.83 -1.20 -2.56
CA ALA A 234 9.06 -0.12 -1.98
C ALA A 234 9.99 1.06 -1.69
N VAL A 235 9.71 2.21 -2.30
CA VAL A 235 10.40 3.49 -2.05
C VAL A 235 9.63 4.28 -1.00
N HIS A 236 10.33 4.84 -0.02
CA HIS A 236 9.75 5.72 1.00
C HIS A 236 9.97 7.18 0.60
N PRO A 237 8.94 7.87 0.05
CA PRO A 237 9.06 9.28 -0.26
C PRO A 237 8.87 10.14 0.98
N VAL A 238 9.32 11.39 0.89
CA VAL A 238 9.09 12.42 1.92
C VAL A 238 8.47 13.64 1.26
N ASN A 239 7.72 14.47 1.99
CA ASN A 239 7.23 15.74 1.45
C ASN A 239 8.38 16.68 1.07
N SER A 240 8.09 17.66 0.22
CA SER A 240 9.05 18.74 -0.05
C SER A 240 9.06 19.75 1.10
N SER A 241 10.20 20.39 1.34
CA SER A 241 10.28 21.48 2.32
C SER A 241 9.32 22.63 1.96
N ALA A 242 9.01 22.82 0.68
CA ALA A 242 8.02 23.79 0.22
C ALA A 242 6.59 23.40 0.65
N ASP A 243 6.20 22.14 0.51
CA ASP A 243 4.88 21.65 0.94
C ASP A 243 4.74 21.69 2.46
N VAL A 244 5.80 21.31 3.20
CA VAL A 244 5.84 21.44 4.65
C VAL A 244 5.72 22.91 5.08
N ALA A 245 6.44 23.83 4.42
CA ALA A 245 6.34 25.26 4.71
C ALA A 245 4.93 25.81 4.42
N ARG A 246 4.29 25.38 3.33
CA ARG A 246 2.89 25.74 3.01
C ARG A 246 1.93 25.25 4.08
N PHE A 247 2.10 24.01 4.54
CA PHE A 247 1.30 23.43 5.61
C PHE A 247 1.46 24.22 6.92
N LEU A 248 2.69 24.49 7.33
CA LEU A 248 2.99 25.26 8.55
C LEU A 248 2.43 26.68 8.48
N ALA A 249 2.56 27.34 7.32
CA ALA A 249 2.02 28.68 7.10
C ALA A 249 0.48 28.70 7.20
N ALA A 250 -0.20 27.71 6.64
CA ALA A 250 -1.67 27.62 6.68
C ALA A 250 -2.21 27.24 8.07
N THR A 251 -1.46 26.44 8.82
CA THR A 251 -1.86 25.98 10.17
C THR A 251 -1.37 26.89 11.30
N GLY A 252 -0.49 27.86 11.01
CA GLY A 252 0.13 28.73 12.00
C GLY A 252 1.04 28.02 13.01
N LEU A 253 1.38 26.74 12.76
CA LEU A 253 2.24 25.95 13.64
C LEU A 253 3.71 26.32 13.42
N ASP A 254 4.49 26.33 14.51
CA ASP A 254 5.94 26.55 14.46
C ASP A 254 6.67 25.25 14.12
N GLY A 255 7.30 25.22 12.95
CA GLY A 255 8.06 24.07 12.44
C GLY A 255 9.27 23.69 13.31
N ASP A 256 9.83 24.62 14.08
CA ASP A 256 10.98 24.39 14.97
C ASP A 256 10.57 23.80 16.33
N THR A 257 9.27 23.74 16.60
CA THR A 257 8.73 23.12 17.82
C THR A 257 9.28 21.71 17.98
N LYS A 258 9.80 21.42 19.18
CA LYS A 258 10.34 20.10 19.49
C LYS A 258 9.22 19.10 19.70
N VAL A 259 9.35 17.94 19.07
CA VAL A 259 8.37 16.83 19.11
C VAL A 259 9.11 15.55 19.43
N LEU A 260 8.50 14.66 20.21
CA LEU A 260 8.98 13.29 20.43
C LEU A 260 8.38 12.37 19.36
N PHE A 261 9.21 11.97 18.40
CA PHE A 261 8.88 10.96 17.39
C PHE A 261 9.34 9.58 17.91
N GLY A 262 8.40 8.84 18.49
CA GLY A 262 8.70 7.65 19.30
C GLY A 262 9.50 8.03 20.55
N ASP A 263 10.77 7.64 20.57
CA ASP A 263 11.73 7.96 21.63
C ASP A 263 12.80 8.97 21.18
N THR A 264 12.69 9.48 19.94
CA THR A 264 13.64 10.45 19.37
C THR A 264 13.05 11.86 19.39
N GLN A 265 13.79 12.82 19.92
CA GLN A 265 13.42 14.23 19.84
C GLN A 265 13.82 14.81 18.47
N THR A 266 12.87 15.44 17.78
CA THR A 266 13.06 16.08 16.47
C THR A 266 12.24 17.37 16.38
N THR A 267 12.11 17.99 15.20
CA THR A 267 11.27 19.15 14.94
C THR A 267 9.95 18.76 14.27
N LEU A 268 8.90 19.57 14.47
CA LEU A 268 7.61 19.38 13.79
C LEU A 268 7.77 19.32 12.27
N ALA A 269 8.56 20.22 11.68
CA ALA A 269 8.83 20.24 10.25
C ALA A 269 9.38 18.88 9.76
N LYS A 270 10.29 18.26 10.53
CA LYS A 270 10.86 16.96 10.16
C LYS A 270 9.85 15.82 10.28
N VAL A 271 8.91 15.88 11.22
CA VAL A 271 7.81 14.90 11.32
C VAL A 271 6.83 15.06 10.15
N LEU A 272 6.53 16.29 9.75
CA LEU A 272 5.63 16.58 8.62
C LEU A 272 6.17 16.10 7.27
N GLU A 273 7.50 15.94 7.12
CA GLU A 273 8.08 15.29 5.95
C GLU A 273 7.59 13.84 5.76
N THR A 274 7.17 13.17 6.84
CA THR A 274 6.74 11.77 6.84
C THR A 274 5.23 11.61 7.09
N ARG A 275 4.45 12.68 7.02
CA ARG A 275 2.97 12.67 7.13
C ARG A 275 2.33 12.92 5.77
N ASP A 276 1.23 12.26 5.45
CA ASP A 276 0.57 12.41 4.17
C ASP A 276 -0.14 13.77 4.10
N LEU A 277 0.44 14.70 3.35
CA LEU A 277 -0.11 16.04 3.11
C LEU A 277 -0.94 16.09 1.81
N GLN A 278 -1.16 14.95 1.16
CA GLN A 278 -2.02 14.83 -0.01
C GLN A 278 -3.38 14.26 0.39
N ARG A 279 -3.46 13.12 1.09
CA ARG A 279 -4.74 12.50 1.43
C ARG A 279 -5.46 13.23 2.57
N LEU A 280 -6.66 13.74 2.30
CA LEU A 280 -7.54 14.30 3.34
C LEU A 280 -8.26 13.18 4.10
N THR A 281 -7.98 13.05 5.39
CA THR A 281 -8.68 12.10 6.27
C THR A 281 -9.98 12.69 6.80
N GLY A 282 -10.89 11.84 7.29
CA GLY A 282 -12.09 12.30 8.01
C GLY A 282 -11.72 13.12 9.27
N ASP A 283 -10.71 12.68 10.00
CA ASP A 283 -10.24 13.36 11.23
C ASP A 283 -9.70 14.76 10.91
N PHE A 284 -8.90 14.91 9.84
CA PHE A 284 -8.38 16.22 9.43
C PHE A 284 -9.49 17.11 8.85
N ALA A 285 -10.44 16.53 8.12
CA ALA A 285 -11.64 17.25 7.68
C ALA A 285 -12.46 17.79 8.86
N ALA A 286 -12.56 17.03 9.96
CA ALA A 286 -13.23 17.47 11.19
C ALA A 286 -12.51 18.66 11.87
N LEU A 287 -11.18 18.75 11.77
CA LEU A 287 -10.43 19.94 12.21
C LEU A 287 -10.79 21.17 11.39
N LEU A 288 -10.84 21.02 10.05
CA LEU A 288 -11.20 22.12 9.15
C LEU A 288 -12.65 22.59 9.33
N ALA A 289 -13.57 21.67 9.64
CA ALA A 289 -14.98 21.96 9.87
C ALA A 289 -15.26 22.87 11.09
N ARG A 290 -14.28 23.07 11.99
CA ARG A 290 -14.37 24.03 13.12
C ARG A 290 -14.40 25.48 12.66
N GLY A 291 -13.86 25.75 11.48
CA GLY A 291 -13.78 27.08 10.89
C GLY A 291 -14.97 27.41 9.98
N ARG A 292 -14.71 28.24 8.98
CA ARG A 292 -15.60 28.52 7.85
C ARG A 292 -15.00 27.92 6.58
N GLY A 293 -15.82 27.24 5.79
CA GLY A 293 -15.45 26.71 4.48
C GLY A 293 -16.42 25.63 4.01
N PRO A 294 -16.09 24.92 2.93
CA PRO A 294 -16.93 23.84 2.38
C PRO A 294 -17.35 22.78 3.42
N LEU A 295 -16.47 22.42 4.36
CA LEU A 295 -16.74 21.38 5.36
C LEU A 295 -17.54 21.87 6.57
N SER A 296 -17.67 23.18 6.79
CA SER A 296 -18.44 23.73 7.91
C SER A 296 -19.94 23.90 7.58
N ALA A 297 -20.34 23.68 6.32
CA ALA A 297 -21.72 23.89 5.88
C ALA A 297 -22.66 22.79 6.43
N PRO A 298 -23.90 23.13 6.85
CA PRO A 298 -24.90 22.14 7.21
C PRO A 298 -25.15 21.15 6.06
N GLY A 299 -25.01 19.86 6.32
CA GLY A 299 -25.16 18.81 5.31
C GLY A 299 -23.99 18.67 4.34
N ALA A 300 -22.81 19.22 4.67
CA ALA A 300 -21.60 19.01 3.88
C ALA A 300 -21.31 17.52 3.68
N ASP A 301 -21.06 17.13 2.44
CA ASP A 301 -20.63 15.77 2.09
C ASP A 301 -19.12 15.64 2.29
N VAL A 302 -18.73 15.33 3.53
CA VAL A 302 -17.33 15.18 3.93
C VAL A 302 -16.62 14.11 3.11
N ASN A 303 -17.32 13.00 2.81
CA ASN A 303 -16.77 11.88 2.06
C ASN A 303 -16.48 12.26 0.61
N ARG A 304 -17.38 12.96 -0.05
CA ARG A 304 -17.11 13.48 -1.38
C ARG A 304 -15.94 14.47 -1.37
N TYR A 305 -15.97 15.44 -0.46
CA TYR A 305 -14.97 16.52 -0.43
C TYR A 305 -13.55 15.98 -0.23
N ARG A 306 -13.35 15.01 0.67
CA ARG A 306 -12.02 14.43 0.93
C ARG A 306 -11.46 13.58 -0.22
N HIS A 307 -12.31 13.11 -1.13
CA HIS A 307 -11.87 12.47 -2.38
C HIS A 307 -11.53 13.49 -3.47
N GLU A 308 -12.14 14.67 -3.44
CA GLU A 308 -11.93 15.73 -4.42
C GLU A 308 -10.80 16.70 -4.03
N ARG A 309 -10.34 16.73 -2.78
CA ARG A 309 -9.35 17.70 -2.29
C ARG A 309 -8.19 17.07 -1.54
N PHE A 310 -6.99 17.62 -1.77
CA PHE A 310 -5.82 17.33 -0.95
C PHE A 310 -5.77 18.20 0.30
N VAL A 311 -5.02 17.77 1.33
CA VAL A 311 -4.90 18.51 2.61
C VAL A 311 -4.48 19.97 2.39
N LEU A 312 -3.44 20.20 1.59
CA LEU A 312 -2.94 21.55 1.30
C LEU A 312 -3.94 22.43 0.53
N GLU A 313 -4.80 21.82 -0.27
CA GLU A 313 -5.85 22.51 -1.03
C GLU A 313 -7.02 22.86 -0.09
N ALA A 314 -7.46 21.89 0.71
CA ALA A 314 -8.50 22.08 1.71
C ALA A 314 -8.12 23.16 2.73
N LEU A 315 -6.86 23.21 3.17
CA LEU A 315 -6.34 24.28 4.03
C LEU A 315 -6.47 25.67 3.41
N SER A 316 -6.38 25.79 2.08
CA SER A 316 -6.55 27.08 1.37
C SER A 316 -8.01 27.47 1.15
N GLU A 317 -8.94 26.53 1.30
CA GLU A 317 -10.39 26.73 1.12
C GLU A 317 -11.13 26.94 2.45
N HIS A 318 -10.44 26.87 3.58
CA HIS A 318 -11.01 27.06 4.92
C HIS A 318 -10.32 28.21 5.65
N GLU A 319 -11.04 28.84 6.57
CA GLU A 319 -10.54 29.92 7.42
C GLU A 319 -11.05 29.76 8.86
N GLY A 320 -10.35 30.35 9.83
CA GLY A 320 -10.85 30.43 11.21
C GLY A 320 -10.93 29.09 11.96
N PHE A 321 -10.20 28.07 11.50
CA PHE A 321 -10.06 26.76 12.16
C PHE A 321 -8.93 26.73 13.21
N LEU A 322 -8.22 27.85 13.40
CA LEU A 322 -7.12 28.01 14.34
C LEU A 322 -7.63 28.43 15.74
N PRO A 323 -6.87 28.14 16.82
CA PRO A 323 -5.57 27.42 16.84
C PRO A 323 -5.75 25.91 16.71
N LEU A 324 -4.72 25.24 16.19
CA LEU A 324 -4.63 23.78 16.13
C LEU A 324 -3.60 23.28 17.14
N ASP A 325 -3.91 22.15 17.78
CA ASP A 325 -2.95 21.43 18.61
C ASP A 325 -2.04 20.53 17.74
N ILE A 326 -0.77 20.42 18.11
CA ILE A 326 0.22 19.66 17.34
C ILE A 326 -0.08 18.15 17.38
N GLU A 327 -0.44 17.61 18.54
CA GLU A 327 -0.75 16.18 18.66
C GLU A 327 -1.99 15.85 17.86
N GLU A 328 -3.02 16.68 17.97
CA GLU A 328 -4.27 16.53 17.21
C GLU A 328 -4.04 16.54 15.69
N VAL A 329 -3.21 17.45 15.18
CA VAL A 329 -2.85 17.50 13.75
C VAL A 329 -2.08 16.26 13.32
N LEU A 330 -1.11 15.83 14.12
CA LEU A 330 -0.28 14.67 13.79
C LEU A 330 -1.04 13.34 13.88
N GLU A 331 -2.07 13.25 14.73
CA GLU A 331 -3.00 12.13 14.81
C GLU A 331 -3.99 12.11 13.64
N ALA A 332 -4.46 13.28 13.21
CA ALA A 332 -5.37 13.40 12.07
C ALA A 332 -4.69 13.12 10.72
N LEU A 333 -3.37 13.25 10.62
CA LEU A 333 -2.60 12.95 9.41
C LEU A 333 -2.08 11.50 9.40
N LEU A 334 -2.33 10.79 8.29
CA LEU A 334 -1.74 9.48 8.07
C LEU A 334 -0.22 9.58 7.91
N PRO A 335 0.55 8.53 8.25
CA PRO A 335 1.90 8.36 7.74
C PRO A 335 1.95 8.38 6.21
N VAL A 336 3.04 8.88 5.63
CA VAL A 336 3.34 8.65 4.22
C VAL A 336 3.55 7.16 3.99
N ALA A 337 2.75 6.57 3.10
CA ALA A 337 2.93 5.19 2.67
C ALA A 337 4.11 5.07 1.70
N ALA A 338 4.86 3.97 1.80
CA ALA A 338 5.84 3.60 0.80
C ALA A 338 5.15 3.26 -0.54
N ARG A 339 5.82 3.58 -1.66
CA ARG A 339 5.31 3.30 -3.01
C ARG A 339 6.03 2.12 -3.62
N LEU A 340 5.26 1.14 -4.08
CA LEU A 340 5.77 -0.08 -4.69
C LEU A 340 6.09 0.16 -6.17
N TYR A 341 7.20 -0.42 -6.62
CA TYR A 341 7.64 -0.43 -8.02
C TYR A 341 8.12 -1.83 -8.38
N SER A 342 7.61 -2.40 -9.47
CA SER A 342 8.09 -3.66 -10.03
C SER A 342 9.55 -3.50 -10.50
N VAL A 343 10.41 -4.43 -10.13
CA VAL A 343 11.85 -4.36 -10.42
C VAL A 343 12.10 -4.58 -11.91
N ALA A 344 12.88 -3.70 -12.52
CA ALA A 344 13.20 -3.69 -13.96
C ALA A 344 14.60 -4.26 -14.31
N SER A 345 15.13 -5.12 -13.44
CA SER A 345 16.47 -5.70 -13.50
C SER A 345 16.49 -7.11 -12.94
N THR A 346 17.60 -7.83 -13.18
CA THR A 346 17.88 -9.11 -12.54
C THR A 346 19.09 -9.01 -11.61
N PRO A 347 19.05 -9.59 -10.40
CA PRO A 347 20.19 -9.63 -9.49
C PRO A 347 21.37 -10.42 -10.08
N ARG A 348 21.14 -11.21 -11.13
CA ARG A 348 22.16 -12.01 -11.82
C ARG A 348 23.15 -11.16 -12.62
N GLN A 349 22.75 -9.96 -13.02
CA GLN A 349 23.66 -8.98 -13.63
C GLN A 349 24.42 -8.21 -12.54
N ASN A 350 23.69 -7.72 -11.54
CA ASN A 350 24.29 -7.07 -10.38
C ASN A 350 23.35 -7.22 -9.16
N PRO A 351 23.72 -8.00 -8.13
CA PRO A 351 22.85 -8.27 -7.00
C PRO A 351 22.62 -7.05 -6.09
N ARG A 352 23.42 -5.99 -6.24
CA ARG A 352 23.32 -4.77 -5.44
C ARG A 352 22.57 -3.64 -6.13
N VAL A 353 22.30 -3.76 -7.43
CA VAL A 353 21.71 -2.66 -8.21
C VAL A 353 20.33 -3.05 -8.69
N VAL A 354 19.32 -2.40 -8.11
CA VAL A 354 17.91 -2.57 -8.49
C VAL A 354 17.52 -1.46 -9.46
N HIS A 355 16.82 -1.82 -10.53
CA HIS A 355 16.33 -0.86 -11.51
C HIS A 355 14.83 -0.61 -11.32
N LEU A 356 14.39 0.64 -11.42
CA LEU A 356 12.97 1.02 -11.37
C LEU A 356 12.54 1.71 -12.68
N THR A 357 11.27 1.55 -13.05
CA THR A 357 10.62 2.32 -14.12
C THR A 357 9.49 3.13 -13.51
N VAL A 358 9.61 4.46 -13.53
CA VAL A 358 8.76 5.36 -12.74
C VAL A 358 8.10 6.38 -13.65
N GLU A 359 6.77 6.37 -13.74
CA GLU A 359 5.99 7.43 -14.39
C GLU A 359 5.54 8.48 -13.36
N THR A 360 5.62 9.75 -13.75
CA THR A 360 5.15 10.89 -12.95
C THR A 360 3.87 11.47 -13.56
N PRO A 361 2.68 11.02 -13.12
CA PRO A 361 1.44 11.65 -13.55
C PRO A 361 1.39 13.09 -13.03
N ARG A 362 1.21 14.03 -13.96
CA ARG A 362 0.95 15.45 -13.67
C ARG A 362 -0.36 15.82 -14.30
N TYR A 363 -1.25 16.42 -13.52
CA TYR A 363 -2.57 16.79 -13.99
C TYR A 363 -3.10 17.97 -13.20
N THR A 364 -4.04 18.69 -13.83
CA THR A 364 -4.78 19.76 -13.16
C THR A 364 -6.13 19.20 -12.70
N HIS A 365 -6.52 19.49 -11.46
CA HIS A 365 -7.82 19.16 -10.91
C HIS A 365 -8.35 20.37 -10.16
N ASP A 366 -9.52 20.89 -10.57
CA ASP A 366 -10.15 22.09 -10.00
C ASP A 366 -9.19 23.30 -9.87
N GLY A 367 -8.32 23.48 -10.86
CA GLY A 367 -7.32 24.56 -10.89
C GLY A 367 -6.02 24.28 -10.14
N TYR A 368 -5.97 23.22 -9.32
CA TYR A 368 -4.74 22.80 -8.64
C TYR A 368 -3.87 21.93 -9.53
N GLN A 369 -2.58 22.22 -9.57
CA GLN A 369 -1.59 21.35 -10.19
C GLN A 369 -1.23 20.22 -9.22
N ARG A 370 -1.50 18.98 -9.61
CA ARG A 370 -1.23 17.78 -8.80
C ARG A 370 -0.10 16.97 -9.40
N VAL A 371 0.73 16.46 -8.50
CA VAL A 371 1.79 15.49 -8.76
C VAL A 371 1.76 14.44 -7.64
N GLY A 372 1.91 13.17 -7.99
CA GLY A 372 1.99 12.10 -6.99
C GLY A 372 3.21 12.28 -6.09
N LEU A 373 3.05 12.10 -4.78
CA LEU A 373 4.14 12.30 -3.81
C LEU A 373 5.41 11.51 -4.15
N ALA A 374 5.28 10.21 -4.43
CA ALA A 374 6.44 9.34 -4.68
C ALA A 374 7.14 9.62 -6.00
N SER A 375 6.38 9.76 -7.08
CA SER A 375 6.93 10.02 -8.42
C SER A 375 7.43 11.45 -8.56
N GLY A 376 6.80 12.43 -7.91
CA GLY A 376 7.33 13.79 -7.79
C GLY A 376 8.59 13.84 -6.92
N TYR A 377 8.65 13.11 -5.81
CA TYR A 377 9.86 12.97 -5.01
C TYR A 377 11.04 12.46 -5.85
N LEU A 378 10.86 11.32 -6.54
CA LEU A 378 11.92 10.74 -7.37
C LEU A 378 12.28 11.65 -8.56
N CYS A 379 11.29 12.06 -9.35
CA CYS A 379 11.56 12.71 -10.63
C CYS A 379 11.90 14.20 -10.49
N ASP A 380 11.38 14.92 -9.51
CA ASP A 380 11.65 16.37 -9.38
C ASP A 380 12.82 16.69 -8.46
N ARG A 381 13.07 15.85 -7.46
CA ARG A 381 14.01 16.19 -6.38
C ARG A 381 15.24 15.29 -6.32
N VAL A 382 15.07 13.99 -6.46
CA VAL A 382 16.18 13.04 -6.31
C VAL A 382 17.14 13.12 -7.51
N GLN A 383 18.41 13.38 -7.24
CA GLN A 383 19.48 13.45 -8.25
C GLN A 383 20.46 12.28 -8.15
N ASP A 384 21.32 12.13 -9.18
CA ASP A 384 22.43 11.18 -9.16
C ASP A 384 23.32 11.41 -7.94
N GLY A 385 23.70 10.32 -7.26
CA GLY A 385 24.51 10.33 -6.04
C GLY A 385 23.73 10.54 -4.75
N GLU A 386 22.47 10.97 -4.80
CA GLU A 386 21.63 11.10 -3.61
C GLU A 386 21.13 9.73 -3.11
N ARG A 387 20.54 9.72 -1.91
CA ARG A 387 20.00 8.51 -1.28
C ARG A 387 18.48 8.55 -1.22
N VAL A 388 17.89 7.41 -1.52
CA VAL A 388 16.48 7.12 -1.27
C VAL A 388 16.36 5.99 -0.26
N ALA A 389 15.28 5.99 0.52
CA ALA A 389 14.98 4.93 1.47
C ALA A 389 14.13 3.87 0.77
N VAL A 390 14.57 2.61 0.79
CA VAL A 390 13.89 1.50 0.12
C VAL A 390 13.75 0.28 1.02
N HIS A 391 12.80 -0.60 0.72
CA HIS A 391 12.80 -1.97 1.26
C HIS A 391 12.28 -2.95 0.21
N LYS A 392 12.69 -4.21 0.36
CA LYS A 392 12.17 -5.31 -0.45
C LYS A 392 10.76 -5.68 0.02
N VAL A 393 9.85 -5.86 -0.93
CA VAL A 393 8.56 -6.50 -0.67
C VAL A 393 8.73 -8.00 -0.84
N LYS A 394 8.42 -8.80 0.18
CA LYS A 394 8.49 -10.26 0.09
C LYS A 394 7.18 -10.82 -0.47
N GLY A 395 7.26 -11.99 -1.11
CA GLY A 395 6.07 -12.80 -1.42
C GLY A 395 5.42 -12.52 -2.78
N THR A 396 6.11 -11.89 -3.73
CA THR A 396 5.55 -11.76 -5.09
C THR A 396 5.63 -13.11 -5.82
N HIS A 397 4.50 -13.64 -6.27
CA HIS A 397 4.46 -14.83 -7.12
C HIS A 397 4.82 -14.55 -8.59
N PHE A 398 5.11 -13.29 -8.92
CA PHE A 398 5.46 -12.83 -10.26
C PHE A 398 6.92 -13.16 -10.60
N ARG A 399 7.19 -14.43 -10.92
CA ARG A 399 8.52 -14.93 -11.25
C ARG A 399 8.69 -15.18 -12.74
N ASN A 400 9.93 -15.16 -13.23
CA ASN A 400 10.22 -15.57 -14.60
C ASN A 400 9.86 -17.06 -14.80
N ALA A 401 9.56 -17.45 -16.03
CA ALA A 401 9.29 -18.84 -16.36
C ALA A 401 10.62 -19.61 -16.51
N PRO A 402 10.60 -20.96 -16.39
CA PRO A 402 11.72 -21.78 -16.84
C PRO A 402 12.14 -21.45 -18.27
N ARG A 403 13.44 -21.55 -18.56
CA ARG A 403 14.02 -21.09 -19.84
C ARG A 403 13.51 -21.85 -21.07
N ASP A 404 13.04 -23.08 -20.88
CA ASP A 404 12.46 -23.97 -21.90
C ASP A 404 10.94 -23.78 -22.07
N THR A 405 10.32 -22.93 -21.25
CA THR A 405 8.89 -22.62 -21.30
C THR A 405 8.65 -21.36 -22.12
N ASP A 406 7.64 -21.42 -22.99
CA ASP A 406 7.16 -20.27 -23.76
C ASP A 406 6.49 -19.23 -22.85
N VAL A 407 6.69 -17.95 -23.14
CA VAL A 407 6.13 -16.85 -22.35
C VAL A 407 5.46 -15.79 -23.22
N ILE A 408 4.33 -15.27 -22.73
CA ILE A 408 3.63 -14.12 -23.29
C ILE A 408 3.60 -13.03 -22.22
N TRP A 409 4.16 -11.87 -22.53
CA TRP A 409 4.25 -10.71 -21.66
C TRP A 409 3.35 -9.59 -22.18
N ILE A 410 2.42 -9.11 -21.36
CA ILE A 410 1.50 -8.02 -21.71
C ILE A 410 1.74 -6.87 -20.73
N GLY A 411 2.39 -5.82 -21.21
CA GLY A 411 2.81 -4.70 -20.35
C GLY A 411 2.82 -3.37 -21.09
N PRO A 412 1.70 -2.65 -21.20
CA PRO A 412 1.71 -1.29 -21.70
C PRO A 412 2.28 -0.31 -20.65
N GLY A 413 2.89 0.78 -21.11
CA GLY A 413 3.46 1.81 -20.25
C GLY A 413 4.54 1.27 -19.32
N THR A 414 4.50 1.67 -18.05
CA THR A 414 5.39 1.15 -16.99
C THR A 414 5.20 -0.34 -16.69
N GLY A 415 4.16 -0.97 -17.22
CA GLY A 415 3.94 -2.42 -17.13
C GLY A 415 5.06 -3.27 -17.76
N VAL A 416 5.94 -2.69 -18.57
CA VAL A 416 7.13 -3.40 -19.10
C VAL A 416 8.22 -3.63 -18.06
N ALA A 417 8.17 -2.96 -16.91
CA ALA A 417 9.23 -2.97 -15.92
C ALA A 417 9.73 -4.40 -15.60
N PRO A 418 8.90 -5.33 -15.11
CA PRO A 418 9.38 -6.66 -14.75
C PRO A 418 9.89 -7.46 -15.96
N TYR A 419 9.32 -7.26 -17.14
CA TYR A 419 9.72 -7.97 -18.36
C TYR A 419 11.11 -7.59 -18.84
N ARG A 420 11.60 -6.39 -18.51
CA ARG A 420 12.99 -6.01 -18.76
C ARG A 420 13.95 -6.90 -17.96
N GLY A 421 13.63 -7.16 -16.69
CA GLY A 421 14.36 -8.10 -15.85
C GLY A 421 14.27 -9.53 -16.38
N PHE A 422 13.07 -9.99 -16.74
CA PHE A 422 12.88 -11.34 -17.29
C PHE A 422 13.65 -11.57 -18.59
N LEU A 423 13.64 -10.58 -19.50
CA LEU A 423 14.40 -10.64 -20.74
C LEU A 423 15.91 -10.70 -20.48
N ALA A 424 16.41 -9.89 -19.54
CA ALA A 424 17.82 -9.92 -19.14
C ALA A 424 18.25 -11.29 -18.61
N GLU A 425 17.41 -11.97 -17.81
CA GLU A 425 17.70 -13.34 -17.38
C GLU A 425 17.72 -14.33 -18.54
N ARG A 426 16.75 -14.27 -19.44
CA ARG A 426 16.69 -15.15 -20.62
C ARG A 426 17.88 -14.92 -21.56
N ALA A 427 18.43 -13.70 -21.61
CA ALA A 427 19.65 -13.39 -22.34
C ALA A 427 20.90 -14.03 -21.69
N LEU A 428 20.98 -14.04 -20.35
CA LEU A 428 22.09 -14.63 -19.61
C LEU A 428 22.08 -16.17 -19.66
N GLU A 429 20.89 -16.78 -19.67
CA GLU A 429 20.71 -18.22 -19.79
C GLU A 429 19.73 -18.57 -20.91
N PRO A 430 20.23 -18.65 -22.15
CA PRO A 430 19.41 -19.05 -23.28
C PRO A 430 18.76 -20.42 -23.07
N GLY A 431 17.50 -20.55 -23.49
CA GLY A 431 16.72 -21.78 -23.47
C GLY A 431 15.89 -21.92 -24.74
N THR A 432 15.15 -23.02 -24.86
CA THR A 432 14.31 -23.30 -26.03
C THR A 432 12.97 -22.58 -26.02
N GLY A 433 12.57 -22.02 -24.88
CA GLY A 433 11.30 -21.32 -24.74
C GLY A 433 11.29 -20.02 -25.54
N ARG A 434 10.18 -19.76 -26.22
CA ARG A 434 9.92 -18.54 -26.97
C ARG A 434 9.40 -17.45 -26.07
N SER A 435 9.57 -16.20 -26.46
CA SER A 435 9.15 -15.04 -25.68
C SER A 435 8.43 -14.02 -26.59
N TRP A 436 7.26 -13.56 -26.15
CA TRP A 436 6.44 -12.63 -26.90
C TRP A 436 6.05 -11.45 -26.02
N LEU A 437 6.45 -10.23 -26.39
CA LEU A 437 6.05 -9.00 -25.72
C LEU A 437 4.94 -8.27 -26.50
N PHE A 438 3.82 -8.01 -25.82
CA PHE A 438 2.80 -7.04 -26.19
C PHE A 438 3.04 -5.74 -25.41
N PHE A 439 3.57 -4.73 -26.08
CA PHE A 439 3.81 -3.40 -25.54
C PHE A 439 2.76 -2.41 -26.02
N GLY A 440 2.53 -1.34 -25.26
CA GLY A 440 1.74 -0.22 -25.76
C GLY A 440 2.02 1.09 -25.04
N HIS A 441 1.90 2.20 -25.78
CA HIS A 441 1.96 3.55 -25.23
C HIS A 441 1.14 4.54 -26.09
N GLN A 442 1.36 5.84 -25.94
CA GLN A 442 0.70 6.88 -26.73
C GLN A 442 1.29 6.97 -28.13
N HIS A 443 2.59 7.23 -28.22
CA HIS A 443 3.29 7.48 -29.48
C HIS A 443 4.56 6.63 -29.60
N GLU A 444 4.81 6.04 -30.76
CA GLU A 444 6.03 5.30 -31.03
C GLU A 444 7.28 6.18 -30.88
N ALA A 445 7.23 7.36 -31.50
CA ALA A 445 8.39 8.24 -31.63
C ALA A 445 8.89 8.80 -30.29
N THR A 446 8.01 8.94 -29.30
CA THR A 446 8.35 9.59 -28.02
C THR A 446 8.22 8.68 -26.81
N ASP A 447 7.53 7.54 -26.91
CA ASP A 447 7.19 6.76 -25.72
C ASP A 447 7.49 5.27 -25.81
N PHE A 448 8.32 4.87 -26.77
CA PHE A 448 8.77 3.49 -26.85
C PHE A 448 9.79 3.17 -25.73
N LEU A 449 9.28 2.97 -24.51
CA LEU A 449 10.09 2.69 -23.33
C LEU A 449 10.97 1.46 -23.60
N TYR A 450 12.29 1.64 -23.49
CA TYR A 450 13.30 0.62 -23.78
C TYR A 450 13.26 0.05 -25.22
N GLY A 451 12.69 0.80 -26.19
CA GLY A 451 12.48 0.35 -27.57
C GLY A 451 13.72 -0.25 -28.25
N GLU A 452 14.88 0.37 -28.06
CA GLU A 452 16.13 -0.14 -28.62
C GLU A 452 16.58 -1.46 -27.97
N GLU A 453 16.36 -1.64 -26.67
CA GLU A 453 16.66 -2.90 -25.97
C GLU A 453 15.77 -4.03 -26.49
N TRP A 454 14.47 -3.77 -26.73
CA TRP A 454 13.55 -4.76 -27.30
C TRP A 454 13.93 -5.15 -28.73
N LYS A 455 14.27 -4.17 -29.58
CA LYS A 455 14.69 -4.43 -30.97
C LYS A 455 15.99 -5.23 -31.02
N GLN A 456 16.96 -4.92 -30.18
CA GLN A 456 18.22 -5.66 -30.09
C GLN A 456 17.98 -7.10 -29.64
N ALA A 457 17.11 -7.32 -28.66
CA ALA A 457 16.77 -8.66 -28.20
C ALA A 457 16.01 -9.48 -29.26
N LEU A 458 15.17 -8.82 -30.08
CA LEU A 458 14.48 -9.46 -31.20
C LEU A 458 15.49 -9.90 -32.27
N GLN A 459 16.46 -9.04 -32.61
CA GLN A 459 17.54 -9.38 -33.55
C GLN A 459 18.45 -10.49 -33.03
N ALA A 460 18.73 -10.52 -31.72
CA ALA A 460 19.52 -11.55 -31.07
C ALA A 460 18.76 -12.88 -30.86
N GLY A 461 17.45 -12.92 -31.12
CA GLY A 461 16.60 -14.09 -30.90
C GLY A 461 16.27 -14.40 -29.44
N VAL A 462 16.63 -13.52 -28.50
CA VAL A 462 16.24 -13.64 -27.09
C VAL A 462 14.76 -13.29 -26.90
N LEU A 463 14.29 -12.28 -27.63
CA LEU A 463 12.87 -11.98 -27.81
C LEU A 463 12.41 -12.64 -29.12
N THR A 464 11.35 -13.44 -29.10
CA THR A 464 10.85 -14.10 -30.31
C THR A 464 9.89 -13.21 -31.10
N LYS A 465 9.00 -12.49 -30.40
CA LYS A 465 8.01 -11.61 -31.01
C LYS A 465 7.81 -10.33 -30.20
N LEU A 466 7.50 -9.25 -30.90
CA LEU A 466 7.22 -7.94 -30.33
C LEU A 466 6.06 -7.30 -31.09
N ASP A 467 4.96 -7.06 -30.39
CA ASP A 467 3.77 -6.39 -30.92
C ASP A 467 3.55 -5.09 -30.12
N CYS A 468 3.48 -3.96 -30.81
CA CYS A 468 3.40 -2.64 -30.18
C CYS A 468 2.10 -1.90 -30.55
N ALA A 469 1.37 -1.42 -29.54
CA ALA A 469 0.14 -0.66 -29.69
C ALA A 469 0.35 0.83 -29.37
N TRP A 470 0.15 1.68 -30.37
CA TRP A 470 0.25 3.14 -30.23
C TRP A 470 -1.12 3.76 -30.18
N SER A 471 -1.54 4.26 -29.02
CA SER A 471 -2.92 4.73 -28.82
C SER A 471 -3.22 6.10 -29.44
N ARG A 472 -2.22 6.80 -29.99
CA ARG A 472 -2.36 8.17 -30.50
C ARG A 472 -1.69 8.43 -31.85
N ASP A 473 -1.13 7.42 -32.51
CA ASP A 473 -0.49 7.57 -33.83
C ASP A 473 -1.49 7.47 -35.00
N GLN A 474 -2.75 7.14 -34.69
CA GLN A 474 -3.87 7.10 -35.64
C GLN A 474 -5.17 7.62 -35.00
N ALA A 475 -6.19 7.84 -35.83
CA ALA A 475 -7.46 8.45 -35.40
C ALA A 475 -8.24 7.62 -34.37
N HIS A 476 -8.21 6.29 -34.49
CA HIS A 476 -8.85 5.39 -33.53
C HIS A 476 -7.85 4.90 -32.48
N LYS A 477 -8.33 4.64 -31.26
CA LYS A 477 -7.47 4.10 -30.19
C LYS A 477 -7.05 2.67 -30.50
N ARG A 478 -5.74 2.42 -30.48
CA ARG A 478 -5.16 1.07 -30.55
C ARG A 478 -4.45 0.76 -29.23
N TYR A 479 -4.85 -0.35 -28.61
CA TYR A 479 -4.33 -0.81 -27.32
C TYR A 479 -3.88 -2.28 -27.42
N VAL A 480 -3.21 -2.79 -26.40
CA VAL A 480 -2.65 -4.15 -26.36
C VAL A 480 -3.72 -5.23 -26.54
N GLN A 481 -4.92 -5.03 -25.99
CA GLN A 481 -6.04 -5.97 -26.14
C GLN A 481 -6.52 -6.08 -27.59
N HIS A 482 -6.38 -5.03 -28.41
CA HIS A 482 -6.70 -5.12 -29.84
C HIS A 482 -5.68 -5.99 -30.57
N LEU A 483 -4.38 -5.84 -30.25
CA LEU A 483 -3.32 -6.68 -30.82
C LEU A 483 -3.44 -8.14 -30.37
N LEU A 484 -3.81 -8.38 -29.11
CA LEU A 484 -4.07 -9.71 -28.60
C LEU A 484 -5.21 -10.40 -29.37
N GLU A 485 -6.31 -9.68 -29.63
CA GLU A 485 -7.43 -10.21 -30.42
C GLU A 485 -7.00 -10.50 -31.87
N GLU A 486 -6.28 -9.58 -32.51
CA GLU A 486 -5.75 -9.76 -33.88
C GLU A 486 -4.84 -11.00 -33.98
N GLN A 487 -4.06 -11.27 -32.94
CA GLN A 487 -3.14 -12.39 -32.83
C GLN A 487 -3.76 -13.63 -32.14
N GLY A 488 -5.08 -13.62 -31.91
CA GLY A 488 -5.78 -14.53 -30.99
C GLY A 488 -5.52 -16.01 -31.26
N ALA A 489 -5.46 -16.42 -32.52
CA ALA A 489 -5.21 -17.82 -32.90
C ALA A 489 -3.82 -18.30 -32.46
N GLU A 490 -2.79 -17.47 -32.62
CA GLU A 490 -1.42 -17.83 -32.23
C GLU A 490 -1.23 -17.75 -30.72
N VAL A 491 -1.78 -16.70 -30.08
CA VAL A 491 -1.82 -16.59 -28.62
C VAL A 491 -2.46 -17.85 -28.03
N TRP A 492 -3.62 -18.26 -28.52
CA TRP A 492 -4.30 -19.48 -28.08
C TRP A 492 -3.44 -20.73 -28.28
N SER A 493 -2.77 -20.86 -29.43
CA SER A 493 -1.88 -21.98 -29.71
C SER A 493 -0.71 -22.06 -28.71
N TRP A 494 -0.10 -20.94 -28.34
CA TRP A 494 0.97 -20.91 -27.33
C TRP A 494 0.44 -21.30 -25.94
N ILE A 495 -0.76 -20.83 -25.57
CA ILE A 495 -1.41 -21.19 -24.30
C ILE A 495 -1.69 -22.70 -24.25
N LEU A 496 -2.22 -23.30 -25.31
CA LEU A 496 -2.39 -24.76 -25.36
C LEU A 496 -1.04 -25.50 -25.35
N GLY A 497 -0.01 -24.91 -25.94
CA GLY A 497 1.37 -25.42 -25.95
C GLY A 497 2.11 -25.35 -24.62
N GLY A 498 1.48 -24.86 -23.54
CA GLY A 498 2.09 -24.81 -22.21
C GLY A 498 2.66 -23.45 -21.82
N ALA A 499 2.48 -22.40 -22.63
CA ALA A 499 3.02 -21.08 -22.33
C ALA A 499 2.50 -20.51 -20.99
N ILE A 500 3.32 -19.68 -20.36
CA ILE A 500 2.93 -18.87 -19.20
C ILE A 500 2.64 -17.44 -19.66
N LEU A 501 1.45 -16.94 -19.33
CA LEU A 501 0.99 -15.60 -19.66
C LEU A 501 1.14 -14.67 -18.46
N TYR A 502 1.64 -13.47 -18.74
CA TYR A 502 1.88 -12.44 -17.75
C TYR A 502 1.16 -11.15 -18.14
N VAL A 503 0.58 -10.47 -17.14
CA VAL A 503 -0.01 -9.14 -17.30
C VAL A 503 0.56 -8.21 -16.22
N CYS A 504 1.07 -7.05 -16.62
CA CYS A 504 1.56 -6.02 -15.70
C CYS A 504 1.15 -4.61 -16.14
N GLY A 505 0.79 -3.76 -15.17
CA GLY A 505 0.44 -2.35 -15.42
C GLY A 505 -0.85 -1.89 -14.76
N ASP A 506 -1.59 -1.00 -15.44
CA ASP A 506 -2.81 -0.37 -14.90
C ASP A 506 -3.89 -1.38 -14.51
N LYS A 507 -4.25 -1.39 -13.23
CA LYS A 507 -5.25 -2.30 -12.69
C LYS A 507 -6.68 -1.95 -13.11
N GLN A 508 -7.00 -0.66 -13.19
CA GLN A 508 -8.40 -0.22 -13.26
C GLN A 508 -9.02 -0.44 -14.64
N LYS A 509 -8.28 -0.21 -15.73
CA LYS A 509 -8.80 -0.29 -17.10
C LYS A 509 -8.11 -1.39 -17.88
N MET A 510 -6.77 -1.38 -17.89
CA MET A 510 -6.01 -2.27 -18.78
C MET A 510 -6.18 -3.75 -18.40
N ALA A 511 -6.00 -4.10 -17.12
CA ALA A 511 -6.13 -5.49 -16.68
C ALA A 511 -7.51 -6.09 -16.98
N ALA A 512 -8.57 -5.32 -16.72
CA ALA A 512 -9.95 -5.74 -17.01
C ALA A 512 -10.22 -5.92 -18.51
N ASP A 513 -9.71 -5.02 -19.36
CA ASP A 513 -9.85 -5.11 -20.81
C ASP A 513 -9.10 -6.32 -21.37
N VAL A 514 -7.87 -6.56 -20.91
CA VAL A 514 -7.07 -7.73 -21.29
C VAL A 514 -7.77 -9.01 -20.88
N GLN A 515 -8.27 -9.11 -19.64
CA GLN A 515 -9.01 -10.29 -19.17
C GLN A 515 -10.20 -10.63 -20.07
N ARG A 516 -11.01 -9.62 -20.44
CA ARG A 516 -12.15 -9.83 -21.36
C ARG A 516 -11.70 -10.31 -22.73
N THR A 517 -10.60 -9.77 -23.26
CA THR A 517 -10.04 -10.26 -24.53
C THR A 517 -9.51 -11.69 -24.42
N LEU A 518 -8.86 -12.06 -23.33
CA LEU A 518 -8.40 -13.44 -23.12
C LEU A 518 -9.57 -14.44 -23.07
N VAL A 519 -10.68 -14.06 -22.43
CA VAL A 519 -11.94 -14.85 -22.45
C VAL A 519 -12.44 -15.00 -23.89
N ARG A 520 -12.49 -13.92 -24.68
CA ARG A 520 -12.90 -13.97 -26.09
C ARG A 520 -11.98 -14.85 -26.95
N ILE A 521 -10.68 -14.80 -26.73
CA ILE A 521 -9.71 -15.67 -27.43
C ILE A 521 -10.03 -17.14 -27.15
N ALA A 522 -10.32 -17.50 -25.89
CA ALA A 522 -10.71 -18.86 -25.53
C ALA A 522 -12.06 -19.29 -26.15
N GLN A 523 -13.02 -18.37 -26.26
CA GLN A 523 -14.29 -18.64 -26.96
C GLN A 523 -14.07 -18.85 -28.47
N ASN A 524 -13.39 -17.90 -29.12
CA ASN A 524 -13.22 -17.85 -30.57
C ASN A 524 -12.30 -18.95 -31.11
N HIS A 525 -11.24 -19.30 -30.36
CA HIS A 525 -10.22 -20.25 -30.82
C HIS A 525 -10.22 -21.58 -30.04
N GLY A 526 -10.83 -21.61 -28.86
CA GLY A 526 -11.01 -22.83 -28.05
C GLY A 526 -12.39 -23.46 -28.14
N GLY A 527 -13.39 -22.74 -28.67
CA GLY A 527 -14.78 -23.22 -28.74
C GLY A 527 -15.46 -23.31 -27.38
N PHE A 528 -14.96 -22.58 -26.38
CA PHE A 528 -15.53 -22.55 -25.03
C PHE A 528 -16.76 -21.64 -24.96
N SER A 529 -17.70 -21.96 -24.06
CA SER A 529 -18.67 -20.97 -23.58
C SER A 529 -17.96 -19.88 -22.74
N GLU A 530 -18.67 -18.81 -22.41
CA GLU A 530 -18.12 -17.76 -21.53
C GLU A 530 -17.71 -18.32 -20.16
N GLU A 531 -18.56 -19.12 -19.53
CA GLU A 531 -18.30 -19.72 -18.22
C GLU A 531 -17.12 -20.70 -18.27
N GLN A 532 -17.00 -21.46 -19.36
CA GLN A 532 -15.87 -22.37 -19.58
C GLN A 532 -14.56 -21.60 -19.77
N ALA A 533 -14.59 -20.49 -20.51
CA ALA A 533 -13.44 -19.62 -20.72
C ALA A 533 -12.99 -18.96 -19.42
N GLU A 534 -13.91 -18.43 -18.61
CA GLU A 534 -13.59 -17.88 -17.29
C GLU A 534 -12.98 -18.92 -16.36
N ALA A 535 -13.58 -20.12 -16.30
CA ALA A 535 -13.08 -21.22 -15.49
C ALA A 535 -11.67 -21.67 -15.94
N PHE A 536 -11.42 -21.70 -17.25
CA PHE A 536 -10.11 -22.04 -17.82
C PHE A 536 -9.02 -21.06 -17.38
N TRP A 537 -9.26 -19.74 -17.49
CA TRP A 537 -8.28 -18.74 -17.07
C TRP A 537 -8.06 -18.74 -15.57
N LYS A 538 -9.11 -19.01 -14.78
CA LYS A 538 -9.00 -19.17 -13.32
C LYS A 538 -8.16 -20.39 -12.95
N ASP A 539 -8.26 -21.49 -13.68
CA ASP A 539 -7.40 -22.66 -13.47
C ASP A 539 -5.94 -22.36 -13.82
N LEU A 540 -5.69 -21.65 -14.94
CA LEU A 540 -4.34 -21.20 -15.31
C LEU A 540 -3.74 -20.25 -14.27
N GLU A 541 -4.53 -19.38 -13.66
CA GLU A 541 -4.06 -18.52 -12.57
C GLU A 541 -3.68 -19.36 -11.35
N LYS A 542 -4.57 -20.27 -10.93
CA LYS A 542 -4.35 -21.17 -9.79
C LYS A 542 -3.11 -22.06 -9.95
N ASN A 543 -2.82 -22.51 -11.17
CA ASN A 543 -1.65 -23.34 -11.46
C ASN A 543 -0.40 -22.54 -11.84
N GLY A 544 -0.45 -21.20 -11.75
CA GLY A 544 0.69 -20.31 -11.95
C GLY A 544 1.10 -20.14 -13.41
N ARG A 545 0.23 -20.46 -14.37
CA ARG A 545 0.42 -20.23 -15.81
C ARG A 545 -0.21 -18.92 -16.31
N TYR A 546 -1.05 -18.28 -15.50
CA TYR A 546 -1.48 -16.89 -15.69
C TYR A 546 -1.06 -16.08 -14.47
N ARG A 547 -0.21 -15.07 -14.66
CA ARG A 547 0.40 -14.27 -13.57
C ARG A 547 0.12 -12.79 -13.78
N VAL A 548 -0.33 -12.11 -12.73
CA VAL A 548 -0.76 -10.70 -12.81
C VAL A 548 0.00 -9.87 -11.76
N ASP A 549 0.56 -8.75 -12.18
CA ASP A 549 1.18 -7.72 -11.33
C ASP A 549 0.65 -6.34 -11.73
N VAL A 550 -0.52 -5.97 -11.19
CA VAL A 550 -1.26 -4.76 -11.57
C VAL A 550 -1.47 -3.84 -10.38
N TYR A 551 -1.45 -2.53 -10.64
CA TYR A 551 -1.45 -1.49 -9.60
C TYR A 551 -2.25 -0.23 -9.97
#